data_AF-W7XL02-F1
#
_entry.id   AF-W7XL02-F1
#
_cell.length_a   1.000
_cell.length_b   1.000
_cell.length_c   1.000
_cell.angle_alpha   90.00
_cell.angle_beta   90.00
_cell.angle_gamma   90.00
#
_symmetry.space_group_name_H-M   'P 1'
#
loop_
_entity.id
_entity.type
_entity.pdbx_description
1 polymer ?
#
loop_
_entity_poly.entity_id
_entity_poly.type
_entity_poly.pdbx_seq_one_letter_code
_entity_poly.pdbx_strand_id
1 'polypeptide(L)'
;MKQIQYFCIFLALLTLCSASSFLFSNNSQDLSYYQQLNDLSKKLVGQRYNQQKEFKYFPPQFFEKQGLYSSNIHGNAMDQNNTFFYHLVREYVGCPDSNMFVTNFVLSALLDCAELGTIEIDQDMFEESIDAILEFRDKNQQEGIPSYSFWLQNNKNGTWYSYPQNLQKVAQMIKIMPDWIKNIFIKMGLNFVASADQIVDAFHLPPDTDDSSVNIALGIRILNSPFIRQSIKDKWIKSNHNLQGYYQLLKKYSYKPFDSSNSSVNTLDVRTYFAFHNYLQTLNKTYNYSVFTTWIRSTDDQIPQMIEIPGNTNNFDCSVISNTLFGLHHVLLNSNQTVINEIFDEELQGLYLNSTNVILYAINSYISKTHPDIAFLYYPSVYDFYWFVARNVHLLNSNYDKIPNQLIKGVADALNKSMKNQGTIYLLNNTLADKNGNLYWQEFLGIYNNKTYHEDETFSTVMALNALIDTWTISKIDENGKLKRIFDTQTPQNVTDTIQKGMQTLLKKNSFSKSNQNAFFSGSFKSLNTLYFYPMNVNHYLNGTEFDPHTAQIDILHQISGVRGVINSDEYQQMVKQKWFNVTTIQQFTGYSSQYISYPYWSSPAITFSMGMSLISKYQSIENIQ
;
A
#
# COMPACT_ATOMS: atom_id res chain seq x y z
N MET A 1 -27.56 6.29 -30.59
CA MET A 1 -27.02 7.56 -31.13
C MET A 1 -27.23 8.76 -30.20
N LYS A 2 -28.47 9.12 -29.80
CA LYS A 2 -28.70 10.29 -28.92
C LYS A 2 -27.99 10.22 -27.56
N GLN A 3 -27.91 9.04 -26.94
CA GLN A 3 -27.24 8.85 -25.64
C GLN A 3 -25.70 9.06 -25.69
N ILE A 4 -25.06 8.73 -26.81
CA ILE A 4 -23.61 8.90 -27.00
C ILE A 4 -23.25 10.39 -27.14
N GLN A 5 -24.09 11.16 -27.84
CA GLN A 5 -23.91 12.61 -27.96
C GLN A 5 -24.03 13.32 -26.60
N TYR A 6 -24.97 12.90 -25.75
CA TYR A 6 -25.08 13.45 -24.39
C TYR A 6 -23.88 13.10 -23.51
N PHE A 7 -23.32 11.89 -23.64
CA PHE A 7 -22.12 11.49 -22.91
C PHE A 7 -20.87 12.29 -23.34
N CYS A 8 -20.69 12.52 -24.64
CA CYS A 8 -19.58 13.35 -25.15
C CYS A 8 -19.72 14.83 -24.75
N ILE A 9 -20.95 15.39 -24.76
CA ILE A 9 -21.21 16.76 -24.30
C ILE A 9 -20.98 16.89 -22.79
N PHE A 10 -21.38 15.88 -22.01
CA PHE A 10 -21.10 15.82 -20.57
C PHE A 10 -19.59 15.82 -20.29
N LEU A 11 -18.81 14.98 -21.00
CA LEU A 11 -17.34 14.96 -20.92
C LEU A 11 -16.67 16.29 -21.30
N ALA A 12 -17.20 16.99 -22.31
CA ALA A 12 -16.70 18.29 -22.74
C ALA A 12 -17.03 19.41 -21.73
N LEU A 13 -18.20 19.36 -21.11
CA LEU A 13 -18.58 20.32 -20.06
C LEU A 13 -17.83 20.06 -18.75
N LEU A 14 -17.59 18.78 -18.41
CA LEU A 14 -16.78 18.43 -17.23
C LEU A 14 -15.34 18.94 -17.36
N THR A 15 -14.74 18.80 -18.55
CA THR A 15 -13.37 19.30 -18.82
C THR A 15 -13.29 20.84 -18.82
N LEU A 16 -14.34 21.55 -19.27
CA LEU A 16 -14.40 23.02 -19.19
C LEU A 16 -14.59 23.53 -17.76
N CYS A 17 -15.40 22.84 -16.95
CA CYS A 17 -15.59 23.19 -15.54
C CYS A 17 -14.33 22.93 -14.72
N SER A 18 -13.64 21.79 -14.90
CA SER A 18 -12.41 21.48 -14.18
C SER A 18 -11.22 22.37 -14.58
N ALA A 19 -11.15 22.80 -15.85
CA ALA A 19 -10.15 23.77 -16.31
C ALA A 19 -10.35 25.18 -15.70
N SER A 20 -11.59 25.58 -15.38
CA SER A 20 -11.88 26.89 -14.79
C SER A 20 -11.40 27.02 -13.34
N SER A 21 -11.44 25.92 -12.57
CA SER A 21 -10.88 25.84 -11.21
C SER A 21 -9.36 25.93 -11.17
N PHE A 22 -8.68 25.47 -12.23
CA PHE A 22 -7.21 25.51 -12.33
C PHE A 22 -6.66 26.93 -12.55
N LEU A 23 -7.46 27.83 -13.11
CA LEU A 23 -7.02 29.19 -13.47
C LEU A 23 -7.05 30.20 -12.30
N PHE A 24 -7.57 29.83 -11.13
CA PHE A 24 -7.72 30.73 -9.98
C PHE A 24 -7.04 30.19 -8.71
N SER A 25 -5.71 30.02 -8.70
CA SER A 25 -5.02 29.63 -7.47
C SER A 25 -3.57 30.07 -7.33
N ASN A 26 -3.18 31.25 -7.83
CA ASN A 26 -1.85 31.81 -7.58
C ASN A 26 -1.91 32.97 -6.58
N ASN A 27 -1.94 32.64 -5.28
CA ASN A 27 -1.51 33.57 -4.24
C ASN A 27 -0.55 32.82 -3.31
N SER A 28 0.70 33.27 -3.28
CA SER A 28 1.82 32.73 -2.48
C SER A 28 1.77 33.22 -1.03
N GLN A 29 0.65 33.00 -0.36
CA GLN A 29 0.53 33.31 1.06
C GLN A 29 0.88 32.06 1.87
N ASP A 30 1.81 32.20 2.80
CA ASP A 30 2.11 31.14 3.77
C ASP A 30 0.94 31.02 4.76
N LEU A 31 0.56 29.78 5.06
CA LEU A 31 -0.48 29.46 6.05
C LEU A 31 0.16 29.05 7.37
N SER A 32 -0.48 29.42 8.48
CA SER A 32 -0.09 28.85 9.77
C SER A 32 -0.45 27.36 9.83
N TYR A 33 0.22 26.60 10.71
CA TYR A 33 -0.08 25.17 10.92
C TYR A 33 -1.57 24.93 11.17
N TYR A 34 -2.19 25.74 12.02
CA TYR A 34 -3.61 25.65 12.36
C TYR A 34 -4.52 25.93 11.15
N GLN A 35 -4.17 26.91 10.32
CA GLN A 35 -4.93 27.20 9.09
C GLN A 35 -4.86 26.04 8.10
N GLN A 36 -3.67 25.46 7.92
CA GLN A 36 -3.48 24.33 7.01
C GLN A 36 -4.20 23.07 7.52
N LEU A 37 -4.11 22.75 8.82
CA LEU A 37 -4.84 21.63 9.43
C LEU A 37 -6.35 21.77 9.26
N ASN A 38 -6.90 22.97 9.46
CA ASN A 38 -8.33 23.21 9.26
C ASN A 38 -8.78 23.08 7.80
N ASP A 39 -7.96 23.51 6.84
CA ASP A 39 -8.24 23.30 5.41
C ASP A 39 -8.27 21.80 5.06
N LEU A 40 -7.25 21.07 5.51
CA LEU A 40 -7.16 19.63 5.28
C LEU A 40 -8.29 18.85 5.95
N SER A 41 -8.66 19.20 7.19
CA SER A 41 -9.79 18.59 7.90
C SER A 41 -11.10 18.76 7.12
N LYS A 42 -11.38 19.96 6.62
CA LYS A 42 -12.57 20.21 5.78
C LYS A 42 -12.56 19.39 4.49
N LYS A 43 -11.41 19.34 3.80
CA LYS A 43 -11.23 18.55 2.58
C LYS A 43 -11.43 17.06 2.85
N LEU A 44 -10.88 16.56 3.96
CA LEU A 44 -10.98 15.16 4.38
C LEU A 44 -12.44 14.77 4.70
N VAL A 45 -13.18 15.60 5.44
CA VAL A 45 -14.61 15.38 5.70
C VAL A 45 -15.39 15.28 4.38
N GLY A 46 -15.04 16.10 3.38
CA GLY A 46 -15.63 16.03 2.04
C GLY A 46 -15.31 14.75 1.25
N GLN A 47 -14.31 13.96 1.65
CA GLN A 47 -13.98 12.68 1.02
C GLN A 47 -14.73 11.48 1.62
N ARG A 48 -15.50 11.66 2.70
CA ARG A 48 -16.19 10.58 3.39
C ARG A 48 -17.59 10.34 2.79
N TYR A 49 -17.95 9.07 2.58
CA TYR A 49 -19.29 8.70 2.15
C TYR A 49 -20.26 8.76 3.34
N ASN A 50 -21.10 9.80 3.36
CA ASN A 50 -22.07 10.02 4.45
C ASN A 50 -23.38 9.22 4.28
N GLN A 51 -23.57 8.57 3.13
CA GLN A 51 -24.75 7.77 2.85
C GLN A 51 -24.37 6.57 1.98
N GLN A 52 -25.06 5.45 2.20
CA GLN A 52 -24.96 4.26 1.36
C GLN A 52 -25.56 4.57 -0.02
N LYS A 53 -24.84 4.23 -1.09
CA LYS A 53 -25.36 4.25 -2.46
C LYS A 53 -25.23 2.87 -3.09
N GLU A 54 -26.30 2.44 -3.74
CA GLU A 54 -26.29 1.25 -4.58
C GLU A 54 -25.78 1.57 -5.99
N PHE A 55 -25.20 0.58 -6.66
CA PHE A 55 -24.82 0.73 -8.07
C PHE A 55 -26.08 0.80 -8.96
N LYS A 56 -26.12 1.77 -9.88
CA LYS A 56 -27.18 1.92 -10.88
C LYS A 56 -26.58 2.22 -12.25
N TYR A 57 -27.05 1.50 -13.26
CA TYR A 57 -26.69 1.80 -14.66
C TYR A 57 -27.35 3.10 -15.15
N PHE A 58 -28.58 3.40 -14.71
CA PHE A 58 -29.30 4.61 -15.09
C PHE A 58 -30.28 5.09 -13.99
N PRO A 59 -30.25 6.38 -13.59
CA PRO A 59 -29.15 7.31 -13.84
C PRO A 59 -27.83 6.73 -13.29
N PRO A 60 -26.68 6.94 -13.98
CA PRO A 60 -25.41 6.35 -13.55
C PRO A 60 -25.08 6.72 -12.11
N GLN A 61 -24.85 5.70 -11.28
CA GLN A 61 -24.49 5.85 -9.88
C GLN A 61 -23.55 4.71 -9.49
N PHE A 62 -22.41 5.03 -8.90
CA PHE A 62 -21.51 4.02 -8.34
C PHE A 62 -21.97 3.61 -6.94
N PHE A 63 -21.62 2.39 -6.56
CA PHE A 63 -21.74 1.93 -5.19
C PHE A 63 -20.80 2.73 -4.29
N GLU A 64 -21.32 3.20 -3.16
CA GLU A 64 -20.56 3.85 -2.09
C GLU A 64 -20.99 3.24 -0.76
N LYS A 65 -20.03 2.79 0.04
CA LYS A 65 -20.29 2.28 1.39
C LYS A 65 -20.22 3.41 2.41
N GLN A 66 -21.33 3.65 3.12
CA GLN A 66 -21.38 4.65 4.19
C GLN A 66 -20.27 4.40 5.22
N GLY A 67 -19.64 5.48 5.71
CA GLY A 67 -18.58 5.43 6.70
C GLY A 67 -17.17 5.28 6.12
N LEU A 68 -17.03 4.87 4.85
CA LEU A 68 -15.71 4.79 4.19
C LEU A 68 -15.29 6.13 3.58
N TYR A 69 -13.98 6.28 3.38
CA TYR A 69 -13.38 7.40 2.65
C TYR A 69 -13.13 7.03 1.18
N SER A 70 -13.17 8.05 0.32
CA SER A 70 -13.10 7.90 -1.13
C SER A 70 -11.77 7.27 -1.58
N SER A 71 -11.89 6.38 -2.56
CA SER A 71 -10.78 5.75 -3.27
C SER A 71 -11.22 5.53 -4.72
N ASN A 72 -10.28 5.57 -5.65
CA ASN A 72 -10.56 5.35 -7.06
C ASN A 72 -9.49 4.45 -7.68
N ILE A 73 -9.92 3.57 -8.59
CA ILE A 73 -9.05 2.77 -9.45
C ILE A 73 -8.81 3.56 -10.73
N HIS A 74 -7.57 3.95 -10.95
CA HIS A 74 -7.10 4.66 -12.13
C HIS A 74 -6.24 3.74 -12.99
N GLY A 75 -6.16 4.02 -14.28
CA GLY A 75 -5.12 3.45 -15.14
C GLY A 75 -3.95 4.41 -15.24
N ASN A 76 -2.71 3.94 -15.07
CA ASN A 76 -1.52 4.73 -15.38
C ASN A 76 -1.38 4.86 -16.91
N ALA A 77 -2.22 5.69 -17.51
CA ALA A 77 -2.32 5.85 -18.95
C ALA A 77 -1.28 6.85 -19.44
N MET A 78 -0.52 6.52 -20.50
CA MET A 78 0.44 7.44 -21.13
C MET A 78 0.45 7.31 -22.65
N ASP A 79 0.82 8.40 -23.33
CA ASP A 79 1.22 8.39 -24.75
C ASP A 79 2.70 8.74 -24.91
N GLN A 80 3.19 8.65 -26.14
CA GLN A 80 4.59 8.90 -26.51
C GLN A 80 5.12 10.27 -26.05
N ASN A 81 4.24 11.27 -25.95
CA ASN A 81 4.62 12.66 -25.70
C ASN A 81 4.20 13.15 -24.30
N ASN A 82 3.67 12.27 -23.47
CA ASN A 82 3.01 12.60 -22.20
C ASN A 82 2.09 13.84 -22.37
N THR A 83 1.14 13.75 -23.28
CA THR A 83 0.28 14.89 -23.63
C THR A 83 -0.61 15.31 -22.45
N PHE A 84 -1.07 16.57 -22.48
CA PHE A 84 -1.93 17.10 -21.42
C PHE A 84 -3.24 16.34 -21.32
N PHE A 85 -3.72 15.79 -22.43
CA PHE A 85 -4.90 14.93 -22.44
C PHE A 85 -4.73 13.69 -21.55
N TYR A 86 -3.58 13.00 -21.63
CA TYR A 86 -3.32 11.83 -20.77
C TYR A 86 -3.11 12.20 -19.30
N HIS A 87 -2.60 13.40 -19.01
CA HIS A 87 -2.64 13.97 -17.66
C HIS A 87 -4.09 14.10 -17.14
N LEU A 88 -5.00 14.68 -17.94
CA LEU A 88 -6.42 14.78 -17.56
C LEU A 88 -7.07 13.40 -17.37
N VAL A 89 -6.69 12.40 -18.19
CA VAL A 89 -7.19 11.04 -18.03
C VAL A 89 -6.78 10.47 -16.67
N ARG A 90 -5.50 10.57 -16.31
CA ARG A 90 -5.02 10.08 -14.99
C ARG A 90 -5.68 10.83 -13.85
N GLU A 91 -5.83 12.14 -13.96
CA GLU A 91 -6.39 12.98 -12.90
C GLU A 91 -7.89 12.74 -12.66
N TYR A 92 -8.68 12.61 -13.73
CA TYR A 92 -10.15 12.68 -13.65
C TYR A 92 -10.88 11.39 -14.03
N VAL A 93 -10.22 10.43 -14.67
CA VAL A 93 -10.85 9.17 -15.06
C VAL A 93 -10.42 8.05 -14.13
N GLY A 94 -11.25 7.79 -13.13
CA GLY A 94 -11.13 6.67 -12.21
C GLY A 94 -12.47 5.98 -11.99
N CYS A 95 -12.43 4.71 -11.60
CA CYS A 95 -13.58 3.97 -11.11
C CYS A 95 -13.63 4.07 -9.59
N PRO A 96 -14.67 4.68 -8.97
CA PRO A 96 -14.79 4.72 -7.53
C PRO A 96 -14.71 3.33 -6.91
N ASP A 97 -14.01 3.21 -5.81
CA ASP A 97 -13.79 1.97 -5.09
C ASP A 97 -14.08 2.15 -3.60
N SER A 98 -14.84 1.21 -3.04
CA SER A 98 -15.17 1.20 -1.62
C SER A 98 -14.40 0.06 -0.96
N ASN A 99 -13.20 0.38 -0.48
CA ASN A 99 -12.32 -0.51 0.28
C ASN A 99 -12.12 0.01 1.72
N MET A 100 -11.87 -0.90 2.65
CA MET A 100 -11.62 -0.50 4.05
C MET A 100 -10.22 0.06 4.27
N PHE A 101 -9.28 -0.25 3.39
CA PHE A 101 -7.86 0.03 3.55
C PHE A 101 -7.54 1.52 3.67
N VAL A 102 -8.12 2.34 2.78
CA VAL A 102 -8.02 3.82 2.86
C VAL A 102 -8.54 4.33 4.20
N THR A 103 -9.71 3.85 4.61
CA THR A 103 -10.38 4.31 5.83
C THR A 103 -9.52 3.98 7.06
N ASN A 104 -8.88 2.82 7.09
CA ASN A 104 -8.00 2.41 8.16
C ASN A 104 -6.83 3.38 8.38
N PHE A 105 -6.16 3.77 7.28
CA PHE A 105 -5.08 4.75 7.32
C PHE A 105 -5.55 6.14 7.72
N VAL A 106 -6.72 6.57 7.24
CA VAL A 106 -7.32 7.85 7.65
C VAL A 106 -7.57 7.87 9.15
N LEU A 107 -8.21 6.83 9.71
CA LEU A 107 -8.48 6.76 11.15
C LEU A 107 -7.19 6.70 11.98
N SER A 108 -6.17 5.97 11.50
CA SER A 108 -4.85 5.94 12.12
C SER A 108 -4.18 7.32 12.15
N ALA A 109 -4.26 8.08 11.05
CA ALA A 109 -3.72 9.44 10.99
C ALA A 109 -4.49 10.42 11.90
N LEU A 110 -5.81 10.28 12.01
CA LEU A 110 -6.61 11.08 12.94
C LEU A 110 -6.24 10.80 14.41
N LEU A 111 -5.95 9.53 14.74
CA LEU A 111 -5.41 9.18 16.05
C LEU A 111 -4.04 9.82 16.31
N ASP A 112 -3.12 9.83 15.33
CA ASP A 112 -1.83 10.54 15.47
C ASP A 112 -2.06 12.03 15.82
N CYS A 113 -2.96 12.69 15.08
CA CYS A 113 -3.26 14.11 15.30
C CYS A 113 -3.87 14.38 16.69
N ALA A 114 -4.75 13.49 17.15
CA ALA A 114 -5.41 13.60 18.45
C ALA A 114 -4.44 13.34 19.61
N GLU A 115 -3.59 12.31 19.49
CA GLU A 115 -2.54 11.98 20.45
C GLU A 115 -1.54 13.14 20.64
N LEU A 116 -1.27 13.89 19.57
CA LEU A 116 -0.43 15.10 19.62
C LEU A 116 -1.19 16.37 20.06
N GLY A 117 -2.49 16.25 20.33
CA GLY A 117 -3.36 17.34 20.80
C GLY A 117 -3.49 18.47 19.80
N THR A 118 -3.62 18.13 18.51
CA THR A 118 -3.76 19.10 17.41
C THR A 118 -5.16 19.13 16.80
N ILE A 119 -5.91 18.04 16.95
CA ILE A 119 -7.33 17.94 16.58
C ILE A 119 -8.11 17.20 17.67
N GLU A 120 -9.42 17.36 17.66
CA GLU A 120 -10.34 16.49 18.38
C GLU A 120 -11.01 15.52 17.41
N ILE A 121 -11.21 14.26 17.83
CA ILE A 121 -11.86 13.23 17.00
C ILE A 121 -13.38 13.36 17.16
N ASP A 122 -14.07 13.56 16.04
CA ASP A 122 -15.51 13.38 15.95
C ASP A 122 -15.85 11.90 16.19
N GLN A 123 -16.41 11.62 17.37
CA GLN A 123 -16.65 10.25 17.83
C GLN A 123 -17.72 9.53 17.00
N ASP A 124 -18.73 10.25 16.50
CA ASP A 124 -19.82 9.64 15.76
C ASP A 124 -19.37 9.29 14.33
N MET A 125 -18.62 10.20 13.69
CA MET A 125 -18.00 9.91 12.40
C MET A 125 -17.00 8.77 12.49
N PHE A 126 -16.17 8.76 13.54
CA PHE A 126 -15.19 7.69 13.79
C PHE A 126 -15.88 6.34 14.03
N GLU A 127 -16.93 6.30 14.85
CA GLU A 127 -17.68 5.07 15.11
C GLU A 127 -18.33 4.49 13.86
N GLU A 128 -18.97 5.32 13.03
CA GLU A 128 -19.57 4.85 11.77
C GLU A 128 -18.51 4.32 10.79
N SER A 129 -17.31 4.92 10.77
CA SER A 129 -16.19 4.38 9.99
C SER A 129 -15.68 3.05 10.53
N ILE A 130 -15.66 2.85 11.85
CA ILE A 130 -15.34 1.54 12.46
C ILE A 130 -16.40 0.50 12.13
N ASP A 131 -17.68 0.85 12.24
CA ASP A 131 -18.77 -0.05 11.84
C ASP A 131 -18.63 -0.51 10.38
N ALA A 132 -18.25 0.41 9.49
CA ALA A 132 -18.00 0.10 8.08
C ALA A 132 -16.80 -0.85 7.89
N ILE A 133 -15.66 -0.61 8.57
CA ILE A 133 -14.47 -1.48 8.49
C ILE A 133 -14.79 -2.90 8.95
N LEU A 134 -15.53 -3.07 10.05
CA LEU A 134 -15.82 -4.38 10.63
C LEU A 134 -16.61 -5.32 9.70
N GLU A 135 -17.29 -4.77 8.67
CA GLU A 135 -17.99 -5.58 7.67
C GLU A 135 -17.06 -6.29 6.66
N PHE A 136 -15.79 -5.90 6.59
CA PHE A 136 -14.77 -6.44 5.69
C PHE A 136 -14.02 -7.65 6.26
N ARG A 137 -14.36 -8.06 7.50
CA ARG A 137 -13.80 -9.28 8.10
C ARG A 137 -14.05 -10.49 7.20
N ASP A 138 -13.06 -11.37 7.09
CA ASP A 138 -13.20 -12.63 6.38
C ASP A 138 -14.23 -13.53 7.07
N LYS A 139 -15.38 -13.69 6.41
CA LYS A 139 -16.51 -14.51 6.86
C LYS A 139 -16.27 -16.01 6.63
N ASN A 140 -15.17 -16.40 5.98
CA ASN A 140 -14.74 -17.80 5.91
C ASN A 140 -13.92 -18.23 7.13
N GLN A 141 -13.44 -17.30 7.97
CA GLN A 141 -12.77 -17.63 9.22
C GLN A 141 -13.75 -17.79 10.38
N GLN A 142 -13.28 -18.41 11.46
CA GLN A 142 -13.97 -18.39 12.75
C GLN A 142 -14.18 -16.94 13.21
N GLU A 143 -15.34 -16.70 13.83
CA GLU A 143 -15.66 -15.41 14.46
C GLU A 143 -14.55 -14.97 15.43
N GLY A 144 -14.23 -13.68 15.41
CA GLY A 144 -13.23 -13.07 16.29
C GLY A 144 -11.80 -13.04 15.71
N ILE A 145 -11.49 -13.82 14.67
CA ILE A 145 -10.18 -13.76 14.01
C ILE A 145 -10.09 -12.47 13.19
N PRO A 146 -9.12 -11.58 13.45
CA PRO A 146 -8.97 -10.33 12.73
C PRO A 146 -8.28 -10.51 11.36
N SER A 147 -8.85 -11.37 10.52
CA SER A 147 -8.50 -11.50 9.10
C SER A 147 -9.48 -10.67 8.27
N TYR A 148 -8.98 -9.82 7.38
CA TYR A 148 -9.79 -8.89 6.61
C TYR A 148 -9.49 -8.95 5.12
N SER A 149 -10.52 -8.72 4.31
CA SER A 149 -10.42 -8.60 2.86
C SER A 149 -10.43 -7.13 2.43
N PHE A 150 -9.77 -6.81 1.33
CA PHE A 150 -9.74 -5.47 0.77
C PHE A 150 -11.14 -4.93 0.41
N TRP A 151 -12.02 -5.82 -0.11
CA TRP A 151 -13.42 -5.51 -0.45
C TRP A 151 -14.44 -6.26 0.40
N LEU A 152 -15.68 -5.74 0.42
CA LEU A 152 -16.83 -6.41 1.01
C LEU A 152 -17.06 -7.79 0.36
N GLN A 153 -17.24 -8.80 1.20
CA GLN A 153 -17.49 -10.16 0.76
C GLN A 153 -18.95 -10.43 0.38
N ASN A 154 -19.15 -11.14 -0.72
CA ASN A 154 -20.40 -11.71 -1.19
C ASN A 154 -20.42 -13.22 -0.96
N ASN A 155 -21.59 -13.81 -0.74
CA ASN A 155 -21.73 -15.27 -0.60
C ASN A 155 -22.13 -15.89 -1.95
N LYS A 156 -21.40 -16.94 -2.36
CA LYS A 156 -21.77 -17.80 -3.48
C LYS A 156 -21.51 -19.25 -3.08
N ASN A 157 -22.56 -20.07 -3.13
CA ASN A 157 -22.49 -21.50 -2.80
C ASN A 157 -21.87 -21.81 -1.42
N GLY A 158 -22.09 -20.95 -0.42
CA GLY A 158 -21.55 -21.14 0.93
C GLY A 158 -20.13 -20.63 1.13
N THR A 159 -19.46 -20.17 0.08
CA THR A 159 -18.14 -19.53 0.16
C THR A 159 -18.29 -18.01 0.08
N TRP A 160 -17.63 -17.30 0.98
CA TRP A 160 -17.54 -15.84 0.94
C TRP A 160 -16.35 -15.40 0.12
N TYR A 161 -16.53 -14.44 -0.78
CA TYR A 161 -15.46 -13.96 -1.66
C TYR A 161 -15.60 -12.47 -1.94
N SER A 162 -14.49 -11.80 -2.22
CA SER A 162 -14.41 -10.35 -2.36
C SER A 162 -14.04 -9.96 -3.80
N TYR A 163 -14.53 -8.81 -4.27
CA TYR A 163 -14.17 -8.22 -5.57
C TYR A 163 -14.56 -6.73 -5.59
N PRO A 164 -13.93 -5.90 -6.44
CA PRO A 164 -14.26 -4.48 -6.57
C PRO A 164 -15.62 -4.32 -7.26
N GLN A 165 -16.68 -4.07 -6.48
CA GLN A 165 -18.06 -4.10 -6.97
C GLN A 165 -18.30 -3.19 -8.18
N ASN A 166 -17.79 -1.96 -8.12
CA ASN A 166 -17.94 -0.98 -9.21
C ASN A 166 -17.18 -1.42 -10.46
N LEU A 167 -15.91 -1.86 -10.31
CA LEU A 167 -15.11 -2.32 -11.44
C LEU A 167 -15.73 -3.56 -12.09
N GLN A 168 -16.31 -4.49 -11.30
CA GLN A 168 -17.06 -5.63 -11.83
C GLN A 168 -18.25 -5.21 -12.69
N LYS A 169 -18.98 -4.18 -12.28
CA LYS A 169 -20.11 -3.65 -13.05
C LYS A 169 -19.65 -2.94 -14.32
N VAL A 170 -18.54 -2.19 -14.25
CA VAL A 170 -17.90 -1.58 -15.42
C VAL A 170 -17.43 -2.66 -16.40
N ALA A 171 -16.73 -3.69 -15.93
CA ALA A 171 -16.28 -4.83 -16.73
C ALA A 171 -17.45 -5.53 -17.45
N GLN A 172 -18.57 -5.75 -16.75
CA GLN A 172 -19.79 -6.30 -17.36
C GLN A 172 -20.34 -5.41 -18.50
N MET A 173 -20.26 -4.08 -18.37
CA MET A 173 -20.65 -3.15 -19.44
C MET A 173 -19.67 -3.20 -20.63
N ILE A 174 -18.38 -3.27 -20.35
CA ILE A 174 -17.34 -3.36 -21.39
C ILE A 174 -17.45 -4.67 -22.15
N LYS A 175 -17.77 -5.78 -21.48
CA LYS A 175 -17.96 -7.09 -22.12
C LYS A 175 -19.00 -7.09 -23.24
N ILE A 176 -20.10 -6.33 -23.08
CA ILE A 176 -21.17 -6.22 -24.08
C ILE A 176 -21.00 -5.04 -25.04
N MET A 177 -19.94 -4.23 -24.85
CA MET A 177 -19.69 -3.03 -25.64
C MET A 177 -19.15 -3.41 -27.03
N PRO A 178 -19.68 -2.81 -28.13
CA PRO A 178 -19.15 -3.03 -29.46
C PRO A 178 -17.66 -2.68 -29.59
N ASP A 179 -16.90 -3.48 -30.34
CA ASP A 179 -15.44 -3.32 -30.50
C ASP A 179 -15.03 -1.93 -31.02
N TRP A 180 -15.84 -1.32 -31.89
CA TRP A 180 -15.53 0.02 -32.39
C TRP A 180 -15.54 1.08 -31.27
N ILE A 181 -16.33 0.90 -30.21
CA ILE A 181 -16.32 1.78 -29.04
C ILE A 181 -15.11 1.47 -28.15
N LYS A 182 -14.80 0.19 -27.92
CA LYS A 182 -13.57 -0.21 -27.21
C LYS A 182 -12.32 0.39 -27.87
N ASN A 183 -12.27 0.35 -29.21
CA ASN A 183 -11.21 0.97 -30.00
C ASN A 183 -11.14 2.49 -29.86
N ILE A 184 -12.27 3.18 -29.63
CA ILE A 184 -12.28 4.61 -29.31
C ILE A 184 -11.66 4.84 -27.93
N PHE A 185 -12.04 4.06 -26.92
CA PHE A 185 -11.46 4.15 -25.57
C PHE A 185 -9.94 3.91 -25.60
N ILE A 186 -9.47 2.90 -26.32
CA ILE A 186 -8.05 2.64 -26.55
C ILE A 186 -7.34 3.85 -27.15
N LYS A 187 -7.92 4.45 -28.22
CA LYS A 187 -7.38 5.67 -28.86
C LYS A 187 -7.40 6.90 -27.94
N MET A 188 -8.29 6.92 -26.95
CA MET A 188 -8.37 7.93 -25.89
C MET A 188 -7.48 7.60 -24.68
N GLY A 189 -6.62 6.58 -24.76
CA GLY A 189 -5.75 6.19 -23.65
C GLY A 189 -6.43 5.42 -22.53
N LEU A 190 -7.70 5.06 -22.69
CA LEU A 190 -8.49 4.33 -21.70
C LEU A 190 -8.35 2.81 -21.89
N ASN A 191 -7.12 2.34 -22.15
CA ASN A 191 -6.83 0.92 -22.35
C ASN A 191 -7.27 0.08 -21.14
N PHE A 192 -7.03 0.57 -19.92
CA PHE A 192 -7.43 -0.13 -18.69
C PHE A 192 -8.96 -0.33 -18.64
N VAL A 193 -9.74 0.66 -19.10
CA VAL A 193 -11.21 0.56 -19.17
C VAL A 193 -11.62 -0.42 -20.26
N ALA A 194 -11.00 -0.31 -21.44
CA ALA A 194 -11.32 -1.18 -22.58
C ALA A 194 -10.99 -2.66 -22.34
N SER A 195 -10.05 -2.94 -21.43
CA SER A 195 -9.64 -4.29 -20.99
C SER A 195 -10.18 -4.68 -19.61
N ALA A 196 -11.10 -3.91 -19.03
CA ALA A 196 -11.61 -4.17 -17.68
C ALA A 196 -12.27 -5.57 -17.55
N ASP A 197 -12.90 -6.07 -18.62
CA ASP A 197 -13.49 -7.41 -18.68
C ASP A 197 -12.47 -8.56 -18.66
N GLN A 198 -11.20 -8.27 -18.96
CA GLN A 198 -10.09 -9.24 -18.91
C GLN A 198 -9.35 -9.21 -17.57
N ILE A 199 -9.30 -8.04 -16.94
CA ILE A 199 -8.49 -7.80 -15.72
C ILE A 199 -9.30 -8.12 -14.46
N VAL A 200 -10.63 -7.95 -14.50
CA VAL A 200 -11.45 -8.05 -13.28
C VAL A 200 -11.41 -9.41 -12.60
N ASP A 201 -11.18 -10.48 -13.36
CA ASP A 201 -11.10 -11.83 -12.82
C ASP A 201 -9.87 -11.99 -11.89
N ALA A 202 -8.81 -11.21 -12.09
CA ALA A 202 -7.64 -11.18 -11.22
C ALA A 202 -7.87 -10.46 -9.87
N PHE A 203 -9.05 -9.85 -9.66
CA PHE A 203 -9.41 -9.13 -8.43
C PHE A 203 -10.35 -9.91 -7.50
N HIS A 204 -10.36 -11.24 -7.61
CA HIS A 204 -11.00 -12.13 -6.64
C HIS A 204 -10.04 -12.48 -5.51
N LEU A 205 -9.62 -11.45 -4.77
CA LEU A 205 -8.49 -11.52 -3.84
C LEU A 205 -8.85 -12.26 -2.53
N PRO A 206 -7.93 -13.09 -1.98
CA PRO A 206 -8.04 -13.57 -0.61
C PRO A 206 -7.81 -12.44 0.40
N PRO A 207 -8.18 -12.65 1.67
CA PRO A 207 -7.65 -11.85 2.78
C PRO A 207 -6.12 -11.85 2.75
N ASP A 208 -5.54 -10.72 3.11
CA ASP A 208 -4.09 -10.53 3.13
C ASP A 208 -3.58 -10.07 4.49
N THR A 209 -2.26 -10.17 4.66
CA THR A 209 -1.57 -9.80 5.88
C THR A 209 -1.47 -8.29 6.05
N ASP A 210 -1.64 -7.52 4.98
CA ASP A 210 -1.53 -6.07 4.97
C ASP A 210 -2.75 -5.43 5.62
N ASP A 211 -3.91 -5.62 4.99
CA ASP A 211 -5.26 -5.26 5.43
C ASP A 211 -5.49 -5.65 6.89
N SER A 212 -5.19 -6.90 7.21
CA SER A 212 -5.39 -7.47 8.53
C SER A 212 -4.48 -6.84 9.58
N SER A 213 -3.21 -6.58 9.25
CA SER A 213 -2.25 -6.04 10.21
C SER A 213 -2.41 -4.55 10.46
N VAL A 214 -2.74 -3.76 9.43
CA VAL A 214 -3.10 -2.33 9.65
C VAL A 214 -4.37 -2.22 10.49
N ASN A 215 -5.33 -3.15 10.29
CA ASN A 215 -6.52 -3.26 11.13
C ASN A 215 -6.18 -3.61 12.58
N ILE A 216 -5.31 -4.59 12.82
CA ILE A 216 -4.83 -4.90 14.17
C ILE A 216 -4.14 -3.68 14.82
N ALA A 217 -3.26 -2.98 14.09
CA ALA A 217 -2.60 -1.78 14.59
C ALA A 217 -3.62 -0.71 15.02
N LEU A 218 -4.55 -0.35 14.14
CA LEU A 218 -5.63 0.59 14.43
C LEU A 218 -6.44 0.16 15.66
N GLY A 219 -6.80 -1.12 15.72
CA GLY A 219 -7.52 -1.71 16.83
C GLY A 219 -6.84 -1.54 18.18
N ILE A 220 -5.58 -1.96 18.27
CA ILE A 220 -4.81 -1.84 19.51
C ILE A 220 -4.67 -0.38 19.92
N ARG A 221 -4.50 0.55 18.96
CA ARG A 221 -4.49 1.99 19.26
C ARG A 221 -5.84 2.48 19.80
N ILE A 222 -6.96 2.08 19.20
CA ILE A 222 -8.31 2.40 19.68
C ILE A 222 -8.50 1.94 21.13
N LEU A 223 -8.10 0.72 21.46
CA LEU A 223 -8.27 0.16 22.80
C LEU A 223 -7.49 0.96 23.85
N ASN A 224 -6.28 1.39 23.52
CA ASN A 224 -5.38 2.10 24.43
C ASN A 224 -5.56 3.63 24.41
N SER A 225 -6.32 4.17 23.45
CA SER A 225 -6.50 5.63 23.31
C SER A 225 -7.48 6.19 24.36
N PRO A 226 -7.12 7.26 25.08
CA PRO A 226 -8.07 8.00 25.94
C PRO A 226 -9.03 8.88 25.12
N PHE A 227 -8.76 9.08 23.83
CA PHE A 227 -9.54 9.96 22.94
C PHE A 227 -10.72 9.24 22.27
N ILE A 228 -10.90 7.95 22.53
CA ILE A 228 -11.94 7.12 21.92
C ILE A 228 -12.89 6.60 23.01
N ARG A 229 -14.19 6.79 22.80
CA ARG A 229 -15.22 6.35 23.75
C ARG A 229 -15.31 4.82 23.85
N GLN A 230 -15.78 4.34 25.00
CA GLN A 230 -15.81 2.91 25.32
C GLN A 230 -16.66 2.08 24.33
N SER A 231 -17.78 2.62 23.82
CA SER A 231 -18.65 1.89 22.88
C SER A 231 -17.91 1.45 21.61
N ILE A 232 -17.00 2.28 21.10
CA ILE A 232 -16.17 1.97 19.92
C ILE A 232 -15.18 0.85 20.25
N LYS A 233 -14.57 0.91 21.44
CA LYS A 233 -13.65 -0.12 21.94
C LYS A 233 -14.34 -1.48 22.08
N ASP A 234 -15.55 -1.48 22.63
CA ASP A 234 -16.34 -2.71 22.83
C ASP A 234 -16.72 -3.36 21.50
N LYS A 235 -17.14 -2.54 20.50
CA LYS A 235 -17.41 -3.00 19.13
C LYS A 235 -16.19 -3.65 18.49
N TRP A 236 -15.03 -3.03 18.68
CA TRP A 236 -13.77 -3.55 18.16
C TRP A 236 -13.41 -4.91 18.78
N ILE A 237 -13.38 -5.01 20.12
CA ILE A 237 -13.03 -6.24 20.84
C ILE A 237 -13.96 -7.38 20.42
N LYS A 238 -15.27 -7.13 20.36
CA LYS A 238 -16.25 -8.14 19.98
C LYS A 238 -15.89 -8.82 18.65
N SER A 239 -15.41 -8.04 17.67
CA SER A 239 -15.13 -8.51 16.32
C SER A 239 -13.72 -9.09 16.14
N ASN A 240 -12.76 -8.72 17.01
CA ASN A 240 -11.32 -8.94 16.83
C ASN A 240 -10.62 -9.56 18.05
N HIS A 241 -11.32 -10.35 18.86
CA HIS A 241 -10.80 -10.88 20.12
C HIS A 241 -9.79 -12.04 19.95
N ASN A 242 -9.76 -12.74 18.82
CA ASN A 242 -8.94 -13.94 18.63
C ASN A 242 -7.63 -13.64 17.89
N LEU A 243 -6.71 -12.94 18.55
CA LEU A 243 -5.37 -12.65 18.02
C LEU A 243 -4.55 -13.92 17.77
N GLN A 244 -4.68 -14.93 18.63
CA GLN A 244 -3.98 -16.21 18.47
C GLN A 244 -4.32 -16.88 17.14
N GLY A 245 -5.62 -16.94 16.79
CA GLY A 245 -6.08 -17.49 15.52
C GLY A 245 -5.47 -16.77 14.31
N TYR A 246 -5.33 -15.45 14.38
CA TYR A 246 -4.69 -14.67 13.32
C TYR A 246 -3.20 -15.04 13.13
N TYR A 247 -2.42 -15.05 14.21
CA TYR A 247 -1.00 -15.39 14.10
C TYR A 247 -0.76 -16.85 13.71
N GLN A 248 -1.69 -17.77 14.01
CA GLN A 248 -1.66 -19.13 13.48
C GLN A 248 -1.89 -19.16 11.96
N LEU A 249 -2.76 -18.31 11.42
CA LEU A 249 -2.92 -18.17 9.97
C LEU A 249 -1.62 -17.66 9.32
N LEU A 250 -0.96 -16.66 9.92
CA LEU A 250 0.32 -16.15 9.40
C LEU A 250 1.40 -17.24 9.38
N LYS A 251 1.51 -18.04 10.45
CA LYS A 251 2.45 -19.17 10.51
C LYS A 251 2.13 -20.25 9.47
N LYS A 252 0.85 -20.56 9.27
CA LYS A 252 0.37 -21.53 8.28
C LYS A 252 0.78 -21.14 6.86
N TYR A 253 0.62 -19.87 6.49
CA TYR A 253 0.80 -19.41 5.10
C TYR A 253 2.15 -18.73 4.81
N SER A 254 3.02 -18.64 5.81
CA SER A 254 4.38 -18.11 5.66
C SER A 254 5.25 -18.92 4.69
N TYR A 255 6.19 -18.24 4.04
CA TYR A 255 7.15 -18.86 3.13
C TYR A 255 8.25 -19.59 3.91
N LYS A 256 8.47 -20.87 3.62
CA LYS A 256 9.44 -21.78 4.28
C LYS A 256 10.27 -22.51 3.21
N PRO A 257 11.37 -21.91 2.70
CA PRO A 257 12.14 -22.44 1.56
C PRO A 257 12.71 -23.84 1.77
N PHE A 258 12.94 -24.24 3.02
CA PHE A 258 13.56 -25.52 3.37
C PHE A 258 12.55 -26.60 3.79
N ASP A 259 11.26 -26.27 3.85
CA ASP A 259 10.20 -27.26 4.10
C ASP A 259 9.91 -28.06 2.83
N SER A 260 10.75 -29.07 2.57
CA SER A 260 10.57 -29.96 1.41
C SER A 260 9.29 -30.80 1.45
N SER A 261 8.60 -30.88 2.60
CA SER A 261 7.40 -31.69 2.76
C SER A 261 6.12 -31.01 2.26
N ASN A 262 6.16 -29.67 2.09
CA ASN A 262 5.01 -28.87 1.70
C ASN A 262 5.35 -27.90 0.57
N SER A 263 4.93 -28.27 -0.65
CA SER A 263 5.18 -27.46 -1.86
C SER A 263 4.52 -26.08 -1.83
N SER A 264 3.40 -25.95 -1.12
CA SER A 264 2.62 -24.71 -1.05
C SER A 264 3.33 -23.59 -0.28
N VAL A 265 4.17 -23.94 0.69
CA VAL A 265 4.89 -22.97 1.53
C VAL A 265 6.35 -22.82 1.14
N ASN A 266 6.92 -23.78 0.40
CA ASN A 266 8.31 -23.70 -0.07
C ASN A 266 8.46 -23.16 -1.50
N THR A 267 7.35 -22.76 -2.14
CA THR A 267 7.32 -22.14 -3.47
C THR A 267 7.06 -20.65 -3.35
N LEU A 268 7.87 -19.84 -4.04
CA LEU A 268 7.78 -18.38 -4.06
C LEU A 268 7.52 -17.87 -5.47
N ASP A 269 6.79 -16.76 -5.57
CA ASP A 269 6.63 -16.02 -6.82
C ASP A 269 7.99 -15.69 -7.47
N VAL A 270 8.07 -15.89 -8.79
CA VAL A 270 9.32 -15.76 -9.56
C VAL A 270 9.91 -14.35 -9.53
N ARG A 271 9.07 -13.31 -9.39
CA ARG A 271 9.48 -11.90 -9.36
C ARG A 271 10.11 -11.59 -8.01
N THR A 272 9.46 -12.00 -6.92
CA THR A 272 10.00 -11.88 -5.57
C THR A 272 11.28 -12.69 -5.40
N TYR A 273 11.32 -13.92 -5.92
CA TYR A 273 12.53 -14.72 -5.89
C TYR A 273 13.67 -14.03 -6.64
N PHE A 274 13.40 -13.45 -7.82
CA PHE A 274 14.42 -12.71 -8.57
C PHE A 274 14.97 -11.52 -7.78
N ALA A 275 14.10 -10.72 -7.15
CA ALA A 275 14.50 -9.56 -6.36
C ALA A 275 15.36 -9.95 -5.14
N PHE A 276 15.07 -11.08 -4.50
CA PHE A 276 15.70 -11.50 -3.25
C PHE A 276 16.65 -12.70 -3.38
N HIS A 277 16.96 -13.16 -4.60
CA HIS A 277 17.80 -14.34 -4.82
C HIS A 277 19.13 -14.26 -4.05
N ASN A 278 19.84 -13.13 -4.16
CA ASN A 278 21.12 -12.93 -3.50
C ASN A 278 21.01 -13.00 -1.98
N TYR A 279 19.92 -12.48 -1.40
CA TYR A 279 19.65 -12.60 0.03
C TYR A 279 19.35 -14.05 0.42
N LEU A 280 18.50 -14.75 -0.35
CA LEU A 280 18.13 -16.14 -0.10
C LEU A 280 19.35 -17.08 -0.16
N GLN A 281 20.37 -16.79 -0.97
CA GLN A 281 21.63 -17.55 -1.01
C GLN A 281 22.42 -17.47 0.31
N THR A 282 22.24 -16.41 1.10
CA THR A 282 22.96 -16.22 2.37
C THR A 282 22.36 -17.04 3.52
N LEU A 283 21.19 -17.63 3.32
CA LEU A 283 20.46 -18.34 4.37
C LEU A 283 21.15 -19.65 4.74
N ASN A 284 21.21 -19.93 6.04
CA ASN A 284 21.68 -21.22 6.54
C ASN A 284 20.57 -22.28 6.36
N LYS A 285 20.85 -23.30 5.55
CA LYS A 285 19.93 -24.40 5.23
C LYS A 285 19.53 -25.27 6.43
N THR A 286 20.25 -25.19 7.55
CA THR A 286 19.91 -25.93 8.78
C THR A 286 18.98 -25.17 9.71
N TYR A 287 18.70 -23.89 9.42
CA TYR A 287 17.81 -23.05 10.21
C TYR A 287 16.37 -23.15 9.67
N ASN A 288 15.39 -23.24 10.56
CA ASN A 288 13.97 -23.23 10.20
C ASN A 288 13.56 -21.80 9.80
N TYR A 289 13.98 -21.39 8.61
CA TYR A 289 13.74 -20.06 8.07
C TYR A 289 12.30 -19.92 7.59
N SER A 290 11.69 -18.79 7.94
CA SER A 290 10.31 -18.46 7.57
C SER A 290 10.11 -16.95 7.43
N VAL A 291 9.27 -16.51 6.49
CA VAL A 291 8.95 -15.09 6.25
C VAL A 291 7.45 -14.89 6.05
N PHE A 292 6.91 -13.77 6.53
CA PHE A 292 5.53 -13.39 6.25
C PHE A 292 5.30 -13.23 4.75
N THR A 293 4.21 -13.80 4.26
CA THR A 293 3.75 -13.66 2.88
C THR A 293 2.63 -12.63 2.81
N THR A 294 2.30 -12.20 1.59
CA THR A 294 1.23 -11.23 1.37
C THR A 294 -0.14 -11.87 1.64
N TRP A 295 -0.42 -13.02 1.03
CA TRP A 295 -1.76 -13.60 1.09
C TRP A 295 -1.90 -14.60 2.24
N ILE A 296 -3.02 -14.54 2.95
CA ILE A 296 -3.40 -15.53 3.98
C ILE A 296 -4.03 -16.75 3.30
N ARG A 297 -3.29 -17.30 2.34
CA ARG A 297 -3.68 -18.45 1.50
C ARG A 297 -2.45 -19.05 0.82
N SER A 298 -2.52 -20.33 0.46
CA SER A 298 -1.54 -21.00 -0.40
C SER A 298 -2.17 -21.37 -1.73
N THR A 299 -1.33 -21.77 -2.70
CA THR A 299 -1.79 -22.26 -4.01
C THR A 299 -2.77 -23.42 -3.89
N ASP A 300 -2.54 -24.35 -2.94
CA ASP A 300 -3.42 -25.51 -2.74
C ASP A 300 -4.78 -25.15 -2.08
N ASP A 301 -4.84 -24.02 -1.37
CA ASP A 301 -6.05 -23.55 -0.66
C ASP A 301 -6.89 -22.58 -1.52
N GLN A 302 -6.54 -22.35 -2.79
CA GLN A 302 -7.30 -21.47 -3.69
C GLN A 302 -8.64 -22.07 -4.10
N ILE A 303 -9.62 -21.20 -4.35
CA ILE A 303 -10.92 -21.59 -4.91
C ILE A 303 -11.02 -20.91 -6.28
N PRO A 304 -10.88 -21.66 -7.39
CA PRO A 304 -10.84 -21.07 -8.72
C PRO A 304 -12.03 -20.16 -9.00
N GLN A 305 -11.77 -19.00 -9.63
CA GLN A 305 -12.77 -17.97 -9.96
C GLN A 305 -13.52 -17.36 -8.76
N MET A 306 -13.03 -17.58 -7.54
CA MET A 306 -13.66 -17.06 -6.32
C MET A 306 -12.64 -16.47 -5.36
N ILE A 307 -11.58 -17.18 -5.03
CA ILE A 307 -10.55 -16.73 -4.09
C ILE A 307 -9.19 -17.21 -4.60
N GLU A 308 -8.48 -16.33 -5.29
CA GLU A 308 -7.25 -16.62 -6.02
C GLU A 308 -6.16 -15.60 -5.68
N ILE A 309 -4.96 -16.10 -5.39
CA ILE A 309 -3.77 -15.28 -5.26
C ILE A 309 -3.48 -14.70 -6.64
N PRO A 310 -3.24 -13.38 -6.78
CA PRO A 310 -2.81 -12.79 -8.04
C PRO A 310 -1.58 -13.50 -8.61
N GLY A 311 -1.82 -14.26 -9.68
CA GLY A 311 -0.80 -15.05 -10.32
C GLY A 311 -0.51 -16.42 -9.73
N ASN A 312 -1.41 -16.94 -8.90
CA ASN A 312 -1.47 -18.30 -8.36
C ASN A 312 -0.28 -18.77 -7.49
N THR A 313 0.71 -17.91 -7.26
CA THR A 313 1.86 -18.18 -6.39
C THR A 313 1.97 -17.07 -5.35
N ASN A 314 2.11 -17.44 -4.08
CA ASN A 314 2.26 -16.45 -3.01
C ASN A 314 3.63 -15.75 -3.11
N ASN A 315 3.67 -14.52 -2.60
CA ASN A 315 4.83 -13.65 -2.61
C ASN A 315 5.02 -13.04 -1.22
N PHE A 316 6.13 -12.35 -1.04
CA PHE A 316 6.26 -11.37 0.02
C PHE A 316 6.61 -10.02 -0.58
N ASP A 317 6.03 -8.98 0.00
CA ASP A 317 6.22 -7.59 -0.38
C ASP A 317 6.77 -6.84 0.85
N CYS A 318 7.80 -6.03 0.66
CA CYS A 318 8.44 -5.35 1.78
C CYS A 318 7.55 -4.31 2.47
N SER A 319 6.64 -3.65 1.75
CA SER A 319 5.64 -2.76 2.34
C SER A 319 4.61 -3.55 3.16
N VAL A 320 4.13 -4.68 2.63
CA VAL A 320 3.21 -5.59 3.34
C VAL A 320 3.85 -6.15 4.62
N ILE A 321 5.11 -6.61 4.54
CA ILE A 321 5.87 -7.05 5.71
C ILE A 321 5.98 -5.91 6.72
N SER A 322 6.29 -4.69 6.28
CA SER A 322 6.42 -3.54 7.17
C SER A 322 5.12 -3.24 7.93
N ASN A 323 3.97 -3.37 7.27
CA ASN A 323 2.65 -3.20 7.88
C ASN A 323 2.31 -4.36 8.82
N THR A 324 2.73 -5.58 8.46
CA THR A 324 2.61 -6.77 9.33
C THR A 324 3.41 -6.61 10.63
N LEU A 325 4.66 -6.15 10.52
CA LEU A 325 5.49 -5.84 11.68
C LEU A 325 4.87 -4.75 12.54
N PHE A 326 4.27 -3.72 11.92
CA PHE A 326 3.63 -2.62 12.64
C PHE A 326 2.43 -3.08 13.48
N GLY A 327 1.57 -3.94 12.93
CA GLY A 327 0.49 -4.60 13.67
C GLY A 327 1.02 -5.42 14.85
N LEU A 328 2.05 -6.23 14.62
CA LEU A 328 2.65 -7.07 15.65
C LEU A 328 3.35 -6.23 16.74
N HIS A 329 4.06 -5.15 16.40
CA HIS A 329 4.66 -4.24 17.39
C HIS A 329 3.62 -3.62 18.30
N HIS A 330 2.49 -3.19 17.74
CA HIS A 330 1.40 -2.66 18.56
C HIS A 330 0.89 -3.70 19.56
N VAL A 331 0.68 -4.95 19.12
CA VAL A 331 0.28 -6.05 20.00
C VAL A 331 1.34 -6.29 21.08
N LEU A 332 2.61 -6.44 20.71
CA LEU A 332 3.71 -6.76 21.64
C LEU A 332 4.00 -5.66 22.67
N LEU A 333 3.75 -4.39 22.33
CA LEU A 333 4.00 -3.25 23.22
C LEU A 333 2.81 -2.93 24.15
N ASN A 334 1.58 -3.27 23.76
CA ASN A 334 0.38 -2.80 24.44
C ASN A 334 -0.54 -3.92 24.96
N SER A 335 -0.24 -5.18 24.68
CA SER A 335 -0.99 -6.32 25.24
C SER A 335 -0.41 -6.76 26.58
N ASN A 336 -1.20 -7.47 27.37
CA ASN A 336 -0.70 -8.09 28.60
C ASN A 336 0.23 -9.29 28.30
N GLN A 337 1.02 -9.69 29.30
CA GLN A 337 2.00 -10.75 29.15
C GLN A 337 1.39 -12.11 28.77
N THR A 338 0.16 -12.40 29.20
CA THR A 338 -0.54 -13.65 28.86
C THR A 338 -0.77 -13.73 27.34
N VAL A 339 -1.35 -12.68 26.75
CA VAL A 339 -1.58 -12.61 25.29
C VAL A 339 -0.25 -12.71 24.53
N ILE A 340 0.79 -12.01 25.00
CA ILE A 340 2.11 -12.06 24.36
C ILE A 340 2.68 -13.49 24.38
N ASN A 341 2.59 -14.18 25.52
CA ASN A 341 3.09 -15.56 25.66
C ASN A 341 2.28 -16.56 24.81
N GLU A 342 1.00 -16.29 24.56
CA GLU A 342 0.13 -17.16 23.74
C GLU A 342 0.41 -17.07 22.24
N ILE A 343 0.91 -15.91 21.77
CA ILE A 343 1.10 -15.65 20.33
C ILE A 343 2.56 -15.63 19.90
N PHE A 344 3.49 -15.14 20.73
CA PHE A 344 4.88 -14.85 20.36
C PHE A 344 5.82 -16.02 20.68
N ASP A 345 5.43 -17.20 20.20
CA ASP A 345 6.20 -18.44 20.30
C ASP A 345 7.48 -18.41 19.42
N GLU A 346 8.28 -19.47 19.48
CA GLU A 346 9.55 -19.58 18.75
C GLU A 346 9.37 -19.44 17.23
N GLU A 347 8.29 -19.98 16.68
CA GLU A 347 8.01 -19.90 15.24
C GLU A 347 7.68 -18.45 14.83
N LEU A 348 6.84 -17.74 15.61
CA LEU A 348 6.54 -16.34 15.32
C LEU A 348 7.75 -15.43 15.56
N GLN A 349 8.62 -15.73 16.54
CA GLN A 349 9.89 -15.03 16.73
C GLN A 349 10.82 -15.19 15.52
N GLY A 350 10.91 -16.39 14.95
CA GLY A 350 11.64 -16.66 13.71
C GLY A 350 11.08 -15.85 12.54
N LEU A 351 9.76 -15.90 12.33
CA LEU A 351 9.07 -15.11 11.29
C LEU A 351 9.35 -13.62 11.43
N TYR A 352 9.22 -13.10 12.64
CA TYR A 352 9.42 -11.70 12.98
C TYR A 352 10.84 -11.22 12.67
N LEU A 353 11.86 -11.99 13.10
CA LEU A 353 13.26 -11.67 12.87
C LEU A 353 13.63 -11.76 11.38
N ASN A 354 13.23 -12.84 10.71
CA ASN A 354 13.54 -13.07 9.29
C ASN A 354 12.85 -12.05 8.38
N SER A 355 11.59 -11.71 8.66
CA SER A 355 10.87 -10.68 7.91
C SER A 355 11.49 -9.31 8.13
N THR A 356 11.95 -9.01 9.35
CA THR A 356 12.77 -7.81 9.60
C THR A 356 14.04 -7.83 8.72
N ASN A 357 14.76 -8.96 8.66
CA ASN A 357 15.98 -9.07 7.85
C ASN A 357 15.73 -8.83 6.34
N VAL A 358 14.56 -9.21 5.82
CA VAL A 358 14.15 -8.89 4.44
C VAL A 358 14.04 -7.37 4.25
N ILE A 359 13.42 -6.65 5.19
CA ILE A 359 13.32 -5.18 5.17
C ILE A 359 14.71 -4.53 5.23
N LEU A 360 15.57 -5.02 6.14
CA LEU A 360 16.95 -4.53 6.27
C LEU A 360 17.74 -4.76 4.98
N TYR A 361 17.59 -5.93 4.35
CA TYR A 361 18.19 -6.19 3.04
C TYR A 361 17.65 -5.23 1.99
N ALA A 362 16.33 -4.98 1.97
CA ALA A 362 15.72 -4.10 0.98
C ALA A 362 16.29 -2.68 1.02
N ILE A 363 16.46 -2.14 2.23
CA ILE A 363 17.04 -0.81 2.48
C ILE A 363 18.55 -0.78 2.18
N ASN A 364 19.30 -1.76 2.68
CA ASN A 364 20.76 -1.71 2.68
C ASN A 364 21.40 -2.16 1.36
N SER A 365 20.74 -3.02 0.59
CA SER A 365 21.23 -3.50 -0.71
C SER A 365 20.81 -2.63 -1.89
N TYR A 366 19.99 -1.61 -1.66
CA TYR A 366 19.38 -0.76 -2.69
C TYR A 366 18.46 -1.49 -3.68
N ILE A 367 17.98 -2.71 -3.38
CA ILE A 367 16.91 -3.33 -4.21
C ILE A 367 15.64 -2.46 -4.22
N SER A 368 15.38 -1.70 -3.15
CA SER A 368 14.33 -0.67 -3.08
C SER A 368 14.49 0.43 -4.14
N LYS A 369 15.67 0.57 -4.74
CA LYS A 369 15.99 1.53 -5.80
C LYS A 369 16.11 0.87 -7.17
N THR A 370 16.76 -0.30 -7.25
CA THR A 370 17.06 -0.95 -8.54
C THR A 370 15.89 -1.76 -9.08
N HIS A 371 15.06 -2.32 -8.19
CA HIS A 371 13.87 -3.11 -8.54
C HIS A 371 12.69 -2.84 -7.60
N PRO A 372 12.26 -1.57 -7.42
CA PRO A 372 11.09 -1.27 -6.62
C PRO A 372 9.82 -1.94 -7.16
N ASP A 373 9.77 -2.23 -8.46
CA ASP A 373 8.64 -2.85 -9.15
C ASP A 373 8.29 -4.26 -8.68
N ILE A 374 9.30 -5.01 -8.22
CA ILE A 374 9.19 -6.41 -7.77
C ILE A 374 9.62 -6.63 -6.32
N ALA A 375 10.24 -5.63 -5.67
CA ALA A 375 10.39 -5.59 -4.21
C ALA A 375 9.12 -5.10 -3.51
N PHE A 376 8.36 -4.23 -4.20
CA PHE A 376 7.10 -3.64 -3.75
C PHE A 376 6.00 -3.94 -4.80
N LEU A 377 5.62 -5.22 -4.88
CA LEU A 377 4.63 -5.71 -5.82
C LEU A 377 3.29 -4.99 -5.73
N TYR A 378 2.91 -4.42 -4.59
CA TYR A 378 1.62 -3.72 -4.46
C TYR A 378 1.76 -2.21 -4.25
N TYR A 379 2.94 -1.75 -3.83
CA TYR A 379 3.21 -0.34 -3.50
C TYR A 379 4.21 0.28 -4.48
N PRO A 380 3.75 0.94 -5.55
CA PRO A 380 4.66 1.47 -6.56
C PRO A 380 5.48 2.65 -6.02
N SER A 381 5.00 3.36 -4.99
CA SER A 381 5.74 4.41 -4.30
C SER A 381 6.78 3.81 -3.36
N VAL A 382 8.04 4.21 -3.54
CA VAL A 382 9.13 3.87 -2.62
C VAL A 382 9.03 4.69 -1.33
N TYR A 383 8.40 5.88 -1.38
CA TYR A 383 8.20 6.70 -0.19
C TYR A 383 7.16 6.09 0.76
N ASP A 384 6.15 5.37 0.25
CA ASP A 384 5.25 4.56 1.09
C ASP A 384 6.04 3.51 1.88
N PHE A 385 6.92 2.76 1.21
CA PHE A 385 7.78 1.78 1.86
C PHE A 385 8.62 2.40 2.99
N TYR A 386 9.33 3.49 2.71
CA TYR A 386 10.17 4.15 3.73
C TYR A 386 9.33 4.71 4.88
N TRP A 387 8.15 5.25 4.61
CA TRP A 387 7.23 5.70 5.65
C TRP A 387 6.74 4.53 6.52
N PHE A 388 6.34 3.41 5.92
CA PHE A 388 5.92 2.22 6.65
C PHE A 388 7.03 1.69 7.58
N VAL A 389 8.29 1.69 7.13
CA VAL A 389 9.40 1.30 8.00
C VAL A 389 9.67 2.35 9.08
N ALA A 390 9.63 3.63 8.73
CA ALA A 390 9.88 4.72 9.68
C ALA A 390 8.89 4.73 10.85
N ARG A 391 7.60 4.46 10.62
CA ARG A 391 6.61 4.38 11.71
C ARG A 391 6.88 3.22 12.69
N ASN A 392 7.42 2.08 12.20
CA ASN A 392 7.90 1.00 13.05
C ASN A 392 9.09 1.48 13.91
N VAL A 393 10.07 2.15 13.28
CA VAL A 393 11.23 2.74 13.99
C VAL A 393 10.79 3.71 15.07
N HIS A 394 9.87 4.62 14.75
CA HIS A 394 9.35 5.59 15.71
C HIS A 394 8.65 4.91 16.89
N LEU A 395 7.76 3.95 16.62
CA LEU A 395 6.98 3.24 17.63
C LEU A 395 7.90 2.50 18.62
N LEU A 396 8.86 1.75 18.10
CA LEU A 396 9.82 0.99 18.91
C LEU A 396 10.75 1.91 19.71
N ASN A 397 11.34 2.92 19.08
CA ASN A 397 12.25 3.84 19.76
C ASN A 397 11.55 4.67 20.85
N SER A 398 10.32 5.10 20.60
CA SER A 398 9.53 5.86 21.59
C SER A 398 9.11 5.00 22.79
N ASN A 399 9.14 3.67 22.66
CA ASN A 399 8.79 2.73 23.72
C ASN A 399 9.95 1.81 24.10
N TYR A 400 11.20 2.18 23.78
CA TYR A 400 12.36 1.28 23.88
C TYR A 400 12.55 0.69 25.29
N ASP A 401 12.29 1.50 26.32
CA ASP A 401 12.39 1.10 27.73
C ASP A 401 11.29 0.11 28.15
N LYS A 402 10.15 0.09 27.45
CA LYS A 402 9.02 -0.81 27.70
C LYS A 402 9.13 -2.13 26.95
N ILE A 403 10.10 -2.27 26.04
CA ILE A 403 10.22 -3.48 25.21
C ILE A 403 10.54 -4.69 26.11
N PRO A 404 9.68 -5.74 26.13
CA PRO A 404 9.78 -6.83 27.09
C PRO A 404 10.86 -7.88 26.76
N ASN A 405 11.35 -7.91 25.51
CA ASN A 405 12.22 -8.96 25.01
C ASN A 405 13.44 -8.38 24.26
N GLN A 406 14.64 -8.94 24.52
CA GLN A 406 15.89 -8.55 23.86
C GLN A 406 15.86 -8.74 22.33
N LEU A 407 15.13 -9.75 21.83
CA LEU A 407 14.94 -9.95 20.40
C LEU A 407 14.25 -8.75 19.77
N ILE A 408 13.21 -8.21 20.42
CA ILE A 408 12.49 -7.02 19.94
C ILE A 408 13.40 -5.79 20.00
N LYS A 409 14.24 -5.63 21.03
CA LYS A 409 15.25 -4.56 21.10
C LYS A 409 16.26 -4.66 19.96
N GLY A 410 16.75 -5.86 19.66
CA GLY A 410 17.64 -6.09 18.52
C GLY A 410 17.01 -5.71 17.17
N VAL A 411 15.71 -6.00 16.99
CA VAL A 411 14.96 -5.55 15.82
C VAL A 411 14.81 -4.02 15.77
N ALA A 412 14.49 -3.39 16.91
CA ALA A 412 14.43 -1.92 17.01
C ALA A 412 15.76 -1.28 16.60
N ASP A 413 16.88 -1.77 17.15
CA ASP A 413 18.21 -1.25 16.86
C ASP A 413 18.58 -1.42 15.38
N ALA A 414 18.27 -2.57 14.78
CA ALA A 414 18.59 -2.87 13.39
C ALA A 414 17.79 -2.01 12.39
N LEU A 415 16.48 -1.85 12.62
CA LEU A 415 15.62 -0.98 11.81
C LEU A 415 16.04 0.49 11.95
N ASN A 416 16.25 0.95 13.19
CA ASN A 416 16.71 2.31 13.49
C ASN A 416 18.03 2.63 12.78
N LYS A 417 19.01 1.71 12.86
CA LYS A 417 20.31 1.85 12.18
C LYS A 417 20.16 1.94 10.65
N SER A 418 19.34 1.07 10.05
CA SER A 418 19.17 1.05 8.59
C SER A 418 18.46 2.30 8.08
N MET A 419 17.42 2.76 8.78
CA MET A 419 16.67 3.96 8.41
C MET A 419 17.47 5.24 8.62
N LYS A 420 18.20 5.39 9.73
CA LYS A 420 19.08 6.55 9.97
C LYS A 420 20.28 6.61 9.03
N ASN A 421 20.67 5.48 8.44
CA ASN A 421 21.75 5.41 7.46
C ASN A 421 21.20 5.39 6.03
N GLN A 422 21.11 4.22 5.40
CA GLN A 422 20.77 4.09 3.98
C GLN A 422 19.37 4.62 3.64
N GLY A 423 18.39 4.47 4.55
CA GLY A 423 17.05 5.04 4.35
C GLY A 423 17.08 6.57 4.26
N THR A 424 17.76 7.23 5.20
CA THR A 424 17.94 8.70 5.21
C THR A 424 18.74 9.15 4.00
N ILE A 425 19.82 8.46 3.64
CA ILE A 425 20.62 8.76 2.44
C ILE A 425 19.74 8.74 1.19
N TYR A 426 18.89 7.73 1.04
CA TYR A 426 17.96 7.65 -0.09
C TYR A 426 17.00 8.84 -0.10
N LEU A 427 16.32 9.13 1.01
CA LEU A 427 15.34 10.20 1.10
C LEU A 427 15.97 11.57 0.78
N LEU A 428 17.14 11.87 1.35
CA LEU A 428 17.83 13.13 1.10
C LEU A 428 18.32 13.26 -0.35
N ASN A 429 18.89 12.20 -0.92
CA ASN A 429 19.45 12.24 -2.28
C ASN A 429 18.39 12.36 -3.39
N ASN A 430 17.13 12.00 -3.12
CA ASN A 430 16.03 12.12 -4.07
C ASN A 430 15.19 13.39 -3.86
N THR A 431 15.69 14.34 -3.07
CA THR A 431 15.02 15.62 -2.87
C THR A 431 15.21 16.53 -4.09
N LEU A 432 14.14 17.19 -4.51
CA LEU A 432 14.13 18.20 -5.57
C LEU A 432 13.97 19.59 -4.96
N ALA A 433 14.42 20.63 -5.65
CA ALA A 433 14.31 22.01 -5.21
C ALA A 433 13.49 22.85 -6.19
N ASP A 434 12.57 23.67 -5.67
CA ASP A 434 11.86 24.68 -6.45
C ASP A 434 12.76 25.91 -6.71
N LYS A 435 12.27 26.86 -7.51
CA LYS A 435 13.01 28.10 -7.84
C LYS A 435 13.36 28.96 -6.62
N ASN A 436 12.65 28.76 -5.50
CA ASN A 436 12.83 29.49 -4.25
C ASN A 436 13.66 28.68 -3.23
N GLY A 437 14.18 27.51 -3.61
CA GLY A 437 14.97 26.63 -2.75
C GLY A 437 14.14 25.81 -1.75
N ASN A 438 12.82 25.79 -1.87
CA ASN A 438 11.98 24.88 -1.08
C ASN A 438 12.10 23.47 -1.64
N LEU A 439 11.99 22.48 -0.76
CA LEU A 439 12.27 21.10 -1.09
C LEU A 439 10.98 20.30 -1.28
N TYR A 440 10.98 19.37 -2.22
CA TYR A 440 9.87 18.47 -2.50
C TYR A 440 10.38 17.12 -3.02
N TRP A 441 9.49 16.13 -3.02
CA TRP A 441 9.73 14.81 -3.60
C TRP A 441 8.69 14.55 -4.67
N GLN A 442 9.09 13.82 -5.69
CA GLN A 442 8.25 13.38 -6.79
C GLN A 442 8.72 11.99 -7.23
N GLU A 443 7.83 11.14 -7.74
CA GLU A 443 8.22 9.81 -8.23
C GLU A 443 7.97 9.61 -9.71
N PHE A 444 6.87 8.99 -10.08
CA PHE A 444 6.68 8.45 -11.43
C PHE A 444 5.38 8.92 -12.06
N LEU A 445 4.38 9.31 -11.25
CA LEU A 445 3.06 9.60 -11.76
C LEU A 445 3.08 10.91 -12.55
N GLY A 446 2.71 10.80 -13.82
CA GLY A 446 2.77 11.91 -14.76
C GLY A 446 4.17 12.29 -15.23
N ILE A 447 5.21 11.48 -14.96
CA ILE A 447 6.58 11.67 -15.44
C ILE A 447 6.88 10.68 -16.58
N TYR A 448 7.13 11.22 -17.78
CA TYR A 448 7.58 10.44 -18.94
C TYR A 448 8.14 11.34 -20.03
N ASN A 449 9.10 10.82 -20.80
CA ASN A 449 9.73 11.49 -21.95
C ASN A 449 10.16 12.95 -21.64
N ASN A 450 10.89 13.13 -20.53
CA ASN A 450 11.39 14.42 -20.03
C ASN A 450 10.30 15.47 -19.73
N LYS A 451 9.06 15.03 -19.52
CA LYS A 451 7.92 15.88 -19.18
C LYS A 451 7.26 15.40 -17.89
N THR A 452 6.89 16.35 -17.05
CA THR A 452 6.29 16.13 -15.73
C THR A 452 5.06 17.02 -15.55
N TYR A 453 4.05 16.48 -14.88
CA TYR A 453 2.85 17.21 -14.45
C TYR A 453 2.70 17.29 -12.92
N HIS A 454 3.73 16.85 -12.17
CA HIS A 454 3.75 16.95 -10.72
C HIS A 454 2.55 16.26 -10.03
N GLU A 455 2.07 15.14 -10.60
CA GLU A 455 0.81 14.51 -10.17
C GLU A 455 0.92 13.90 -8.76
N ASP A 456 2.06 13.29 -8.42
CA ASP A 456 2.32 12.68 -7.11
C ASP A 456 3.14 13.57 -6.14
N GLU A 457 3.53 14.79 -6.55
CA GLU A 457 4.46 15.66 -5.80
C GLU A 457 4.03 15.88 -4.34
N THR A 458 2.77 16.25 -4.11
CA THR A 458 2.26 16.52 -2.76
C THR A 458 2.28 15.26 -1.90
N PHE A 459 1.83 14.13 -2.45
CA PHE A 459 1.79 12.86 -1.72
C PHE A 459 3.20 12.35 -1.40
N SER A 460 4.09 12.30 -2.39
CA SER A 460 5.48 11.88 -2.22
C SER A 460 6.21 12.75 -1.20
N THR A 461 5.98 14.07 -1.22
CA THR A 461 6.54 15.01 -0.22
C THR A 461 6.02 14.72 1.19
N VAL A 462 4.72 14.48 1.34
CA VAL A 462 4.12 14.13 2.64
C VAL A 462 4.68 12.81 3.19
N MET A 463 4.81 11.78 2.35
CA MET A 463 5.35 10.48 2.76
C MET A 463 6.83 10.56 3.14
N ALA A 464 7.65 11.22 2.32
CA ALA A 464 9.09 11.39 2.58
C ALA A 464 9.35 12.17 3.88
N LEU A 465 8.59 13.24 4.14
CA LEU A 465 8.72 14.03 5.36
C LEU A 465 8.23 13.27 6.60
N ASN A 466 7.13 12.51 6.49
CA ASN A 466 6.73 11.60 7.57
C ASN A 466 7.84 10.59 7.86
N ALA A 467 8.44 9.99 6.83
CA ALA A 467 9.52 9.02 7.00
C ALA A 467 10.75 9.63 7.69
N LEU A 468 11.17 10.84 7.30
CA LEU A 468 12.28 11.56 7.94
C LEU A 468 11.98 11.89 9.40
N ILE A 469 10.79 12.44 9.70
CA ILE A 469 10.40 12.79 11.07
C ILE A 469 10.28 11.53 11.94
N ASP A 470 9.61 10.48 11.46
CA ASP A 470 9.45 9.23 12.21
C ASP A 470 10.79 8.51 12.45
N THR A 471 11.74 8.61 11.52
CA THR A 471 13.09 8.04 11.68
C THR A 471 13.92 8.77 12.76
N TRP A 472 13.84 10.10 12.81
CA TRP A 472 14.75 10.93 13.59
C TRP A 472 14.16 11.52 14.87
N THR A 473 12.91 11.20 15.20
CA THR A 473 12.28 11.68 16.43
C THR A 473 11.70 10.55 17.27
N ILE A 474 11.64 10.77 18.58
CA ILE A 474 10.91 9.94 19.54
C ILE A 474 9.83 10.76 20.23
N SER A 475 8.79 10.08 20.70
CA SER A 475 7.72 10.69 21.47
C SER A 475 8.02 10.66 22.97
N LYS A 476 7.86 11.79 23.64
CA LYS A 476 7.96 11.93 25.11
C LYS A 476 6.81 12.75 25.67
N ILE A 477 6.45 12.50 26.92
CA ILE A 477 5.51 13.32 27.66
C ILE A 477 6.29 14.48 28.27
N ASP A 478 5.87 15.72 27.99
CA ASP A 478 6.45 16.92 28.59
C ASP A 478 6.01 17.11 30.05
N GLU A 479 6.54 18.12 30.72
CA GLU A 479 6.24 18.44 32.12
C GLU A 479 4.75 18.73 32.37
N ASN A 480 3.99 19.09 31.33
CA ASN A 480 2.57 19.40 31.39
C ASN A 480 1.70 18.19 31.02
N GLY A 481 2.30 17.00 30.84
CA GLY A 481 1.57 15.80 30.47
C GLY A 481 1.20 15.70 28.99
N LYS A 482 1.71 16.60 28.13
CA LYS A 482 1.43 16.59 26.69
C LYS A 482 2.47 15.77 25.94
N LEU A 483 2.01 14.98 24.96
CA LEU A 483 2.89 14.26 24.06
C LEU A 483 3.59 15.23 23.10
N LYS A 484 4.92 15.15 23.07
CA LYS A 484 5.81 15.94 22.24
C LYS A 484 6.77 15.04 21.50
N ARG A 485 7.30 15.55 20.39
CA ARG A 485 8.36 14.87 19.63
C ARG A 485 9.69 15.56 19.88
N ILE A 486 10.74 14.76 19.98
CA ILE A 486 12.09 15.25 20.25
C ILE A 486 13.02 14.61 19.23
N PHE A 487 13.84 15.43 18.59
CA PHE A 487 14.90 14.93 17.71
C PHE A 487 15.89 14.08 18.50
N ASP A 488 16.37 13.01 17.87
CA ASP A 488 17.55 12.32 18.36
C ASP A 488 18.73 13.30 18.45
N THR A 489 19.53 13.22 19.51
CA THR A 489 20.68 14.12 19.72
C THR A 489 21.75 13.97 18.63
N GLN A 490 21.73 12.87 17.88
CA GLN A 490 22.60 12.62 16.73
C GLN A 490 21.99 13.02 15.39
N THR A 491 20.84 13.69 15.37
CA THR A 491 20.18 14.11 14.12
C THR A 491 21.08 15.08 13.34
N PRO A 492 21.49 14.74 12.10
CA PRO A 492 22.32 15.61 11.28
C PRO A 492 21.59 16.90 10.86
N GLN A 493 22.32 18.01 10.76
CA GLN A 493 21.73 19.30 10.37
C GLN A 493 21.08 19.28 8.98
N ASN A 494 21.66 18.54 8.03
CA ASN A 494 21.07 18.41 6.70
C ASN A 494 19.70 17.71 6.72
N VAL A 495 19.42 16.85 7.72
CA VAL A 495 18.10 16.25 7.93
C VAL A 495 17.11 17.29 8.42
N THR A 496 17.45 18.05 9.47
CA THR A 496 16.57 19.09 10.01
C THR A 496 16.29 20.20 9.00
N ASP A 497 17.31 20.65 8.26
CA ASP A 497 17.17 21.63 7.18
C ASP A 497 16.24 21.12 6.07
N THR A 498 16.37 19.84 5.72
CA THR A 498 15.54 19.22 4.68
C THR A 498 14.08 19.13 5.10
N ILE A 499 13.83 18.72 6.36
CA ILE A 499 12.49 18.71 6.94
C ILE A 499 11.89 20.11 6.91
N GLN A 500 12.62 21.13 7.38
CA GLN A 500 12.14 22.50 7.43
C GLN A 500 11.77 23.04 6.03
N LYS A 501 12.66 22.88 5.05
CA LYS A 501 12.40 23.33 3.67
C LYS A 501 11.29 22.55 2.98
N GLY A 502 11.12 21.27 3.31
CA GLY A 502 9.99 20.47 2.85
C GLY A 502 8.66 20.92 3.45
N MET A 503 8.63 21.23 4.75
CA MET A 503 7.44 21.78 5.41
C MET A 503 7.06 23.15 4.85
N GLN A 504 8.04 24.00 4.51
CA GLN A 504 7.79 25.27 3.80
C GLN A 504 7.08 25.07 2.46
N THR A 505 7.35 23.99 1.73
CA THR A 505 6.58 23.64 0.51
C THR A 505 5.13 23.35 0.83
N LEU A 506 4.85 22.58 1.89
CA LEU A 506 3.49 22.12 2.22
C LEU A 506 2.62 23.18 2.93
N LEU A 507 3.23 24.18 3.57
CA LEU A 507 2.52 25.27 4.27
C LEU A 507 2.12 26.43 3.36
N LYS A 508 2.50 26.41 2.08
CA LYS A 508 2.01 27.37 1.11
C LYS A 508 0.53 27.13 0.84
N LYS A 509 -0.23 28.22 0.67
CA LYS A 509 -1.61 28.15 0.20
C LYS A 509 -1.68 27.36 -1.11
N ASN A 510 -2.63 26.44 -1.19
CA ASN A 510 -2.90 25.56 -2.33
C ASN A 510 -1.92 24.39 -2.56
N SER A 511 -0.97 24.10 -1.66
CA SER A 511 -0.08 22.93 -1.82
C SER A 511 -0.85 21.60 -1.89
N PHE A 512 -2.01 21.52 -1.24
CA PHE A 512 -2.93 20.38 -1.30
C PHE A 512 -4.12 20.61 -2.25
N SER A 513 -3.95 21.48 -3.24
CA SER A 513 -4.99 21.80 -4.24
C SER A 513 -4.50 21.66 -5.68
N LYS A 514 -3.21 21.38 -5.94
CA LYS A 514 -2.65 21.24 -7.29
C LYS A 514 -3.00 19.88 -7.92
N SER A 515 -2.50 18.81 -7.30
CA SER A 515 -2.83 17.42 -7.56
C SER A 515 -2.73 16.71 -6.21
N ASN A 516 -3.72 15.88 -5.91
CA ASN A 516 -3.66 14.96 -4.76
C ASN A 516 -3.71 13.51 -5.26
N GLN A 517 -3.31 13.28 -6.51
CA GLN A 517 -3.10 11.93 -6.99
C GLN A 517 -2.02 11.26 -6.17
N ASN A 518 -2.25 10.00 -5.91
CA ASN A 518 -1.28 9.11 -5.31
C ASN A 518 -1.50 7.74 -5.89
N ALA A 519 -0.43 6.97 -5.99
CA ALA A 519 -0.50 5.56 -6.32
C ALA A 519 -0.17 4.77 -5.06
N PHE A 520 -0.98 4.95 -4.01
CA PHE A 520 -0.74 4.38 -2.69
C PHE A 520 -0.84 2.84 -2.69
N PHE A 521 -1.49 2.27 -3.70
CA PHE A 521 -1.62 0.83 -3.91
C PHE A 521 -1.81 0.53 -5.40
N SER A 522 -1.53 -0.69 -5.84
CA SER A 522 -1.64 -1.10 -7.25
C SER A 522 -1.77 -2.61 -7.41
N GLY A 523 -2.21 -3.04 -8.60
CA GLY A 523 -2.10 -4.43 -8.99
C GLY A 523 -0.63 -4.85 -9.17
N SER A 524 -0.34 -6.15 -8.98
CA SER A 524 1.04 -6.65 -9.04
C SER A 524 1.65 -6.68 -10.44
N PHE A 525 0.85 -6.55 -11.49
CA PHE A 525 1.28 -6.49 -12.89
C PHE A 525 1.22 -5.05 -13.42
N LYS A 526 2.38 -4.37 -13.43
CA LYS A 526 2.54 -2.95 -13.75
C LYS A 526 3.24 -2.68 -15.08
N SER A 527 4.20 -3.53 -15.43
CA SER A 527 5.04 -3.41 -16.62
C SER A 527 5.47 -4.81 -17.09
N LEU A 528 6.22 -4.89 -18.21
CA LEU A 528 6.81 -6.14 -18.68
C LEU A 528 7.72 -6.79 -17.62
N ASN A 529 8.36 -6.00 -16.74
CA ASN A 529 9.22 -6.47 -15.66
C ASN A 529 8.44 -7.09 -14.51
N THR A 530 7.14 -6.88 -14.44
CA THR A 530 6.31 -7.45 -13.37
C THR A 530 5.50 -8.65 -13.86
N LEU A 531 5.81 -9.17 -15.06
CA LEU A 531 5.30 -10.43 -15.61
C LEU A 531 6.22 -11.61 -15.24
N TYR A 532 5.91 -12.82 -15.73
CA TYR A 532 6.64 -14.05 -15.38
C TYR A 532 7.90 -14.33 -16.21
N PHE A 533 8.61 -13.30 -16.67
CA PHE A 533 9.81 -13.48 -17.50
C PHE A 533 11.06 -13.69 -16.65
N TYR A 534 11.01 -14.67 -15.75
CA TYR A 534 12.04 -14.90 -14.74
C TYR A 534 12.35 -16.41 -14.58
N PRO A 535 13.53 -16.77 -14.07
CA PRO A 535 13.86 -18.14 -13.71
C PRO A 535 12.80 -18.82 -12.85
N MET A 536 12.37 -20.02 -13.26
CA MET A 536 11.37 -20.82 -12.54
C MET A 536 11.67 -22.32 -12.63
N ASN A 537 11.33 -23.06 -11.58
CA ASN A 537 11.44 -24.52 -11.51
C ASN A 537 10.12 -25.20 -11.09
N VAL A 538 9.03 -24.43 -10.97
CA VAL A 538 7.66 -24.90 -10.77
C VAL A 538 6.79 -24.33 -11.89
N ASN A 539 6.29 -25.21 -12.76
CA ASN A 539 5.57 -24.84 -13.99
C ASN A 539 4.40 -25.81 -14.25
N HIS A 540 3.21 -25.48 -13.78
CA HIS A 540 2.01 -26.27 -14.05
C HIS A 540 0.75 -25.40 -14.08
N TYR A 541 -0.30 -25.87 -14.74
CA TYR A 541 -1.61 -25.23 -14.68
C TYR A 541 -2.33 -25.57 -13.37
N LEU A 542 -3.35 -24.80 -12.98
CA LEU A 542 -4.23 -25.08 -11.83
C LEU A 542 -4.85 -26.50 -11.85
N ASN A 543 -4.95 -27.12 -13.04
CA ASN A 543 -5.41 -28.50 -13.18
C ASN A 543 -4.31 -29.57 -12.95
N GLY A 544 -3.09 -29.16 -12.60
CA GLY A 544 -1.92 -30.02 -12.37
C GLY A 544 -1.11 -30.40 -13.61
N THR A 545 -1.53 -29.99 -14.82
CA THR A 545 -0.78 -30.31 -16.04
C THR A 545 0.48 -29.47 -16.12
N GLU A 546 1.65 -30.10 -16.32
CA GLU A 546 2.92 -29.38 -16.49
C GLU A 546 2.98 -28.65 -17.85
N PHE A 547 3.75 -27.57 -17.90
CA PHE A 547 4.07 -26.88 -19.16
C PHE A 547 5.55 -26.57 -19.26
N ASP A 548 6.06 -26.49 -20.49
CA ASP A 548 7.42 -26.03 -20.75
C ASP A 548 7.45 -24.49 -20.79
N PRO A 549 8.07 -23.81 -19.81
CA PRO A 549 8.10 -22.36 -19.75
C PRO A 549 8.95 -21.73 -20.86
N HIS A 550 9.71 -22.50 -21.66
CA HIS A 550 10.46 -21.96 -22.79
C HIS A 550 9.63 -21.84 -24.07
N THR A 551 8.54 -22.60 -24.19
CA THR A 551 7.73 -22.68 -25.41
C THR A 551 6.25 -22.35 -25.20
N ALA A 552 5.75 -22.42 -23.96
CA ALA A 552 4.36 -22.14 -23.64
C ALA A 552 3.95 -20.68 -23.93
N GLN A 553 2.65 -20.48 -24.17
CA GLN A 553 2.04 -19.16 -24.13
C GLN A 553 1.76 -18.74 -22.69
N ILE A 554 1.79 -17.45 -22.41
CA ILE A 554 1.48 -16.92 -21.08
C ILE A 554 -0.03 -17.04 -20.83
N ASP A 555 -0.40 -17.61 -19.69
CA ASP A 555 -1.76 -17.64 -19.18
C ASP A 555 -1.74 -17.34 -17.68
N ILE A 556 -1.79 -16.05 -17.35
CA ILE A 556 -1.64 -15.52 -15.99
C ILE A 556 -2.74 -16.05 -15.05
N LEU A 557 -3.92 -16.37 -15.58
CA LEU A 557 -5.06 -16.78 -14.77
C LEU A 557 -4.96 -18.26 -14.38
N HIS A 558 -4.37 -19.10 -15.23
CA HIS A 558 -4.39 -20.55 -15.00
C HIS A 558 -3.01 -21.16 -14.74
N GLN A 559 -1.91 -20.45 -14.99
CA GLN A 559 -0.56 -20.95 -14.73
C GLN A 559 -0.12 -20.68 -13.30
N ILE A 560 0.53 -21.68 -12.71
CA ILE A 560 1.34 -21.59 -11.51
C ILE A 560 2.81 -21.58 -11.97
N SER A 561 3.43 -20.42 -11.82
CA SER A 561 4.86 -20.21 -12.06
C SER A 561 5.53 -19.81 -10.76
N GLY A 562 6.58 -20.52 -10.36
CA GLY A 562 7.24 -20.30 -9.09
C GLY A 562 8.65 -20.85 -9.00
N VAL A 563 9.32 -20.49 -7.90
CA VAL A 563 10.61 -21.05 -7.50
C VAL A 563 10.44 -21.81 -6.19
N ARG A 564 10.68 -23.12 -6.25
CA ARG A 564 10.75 -24.01 -5.10
C ARG A 564 12.14 -23.95 -4.47
N GLY A 565 12.16 -23.67 -3.17
CA GLY A 565 13.38 -23.64 -2.36
C GLY A 565 14.38 -22.56 -2.79
N VAL A 566 15.67 -22.86 -2.65
CA VAL A 566 16.77 -21.94 -2.98
C VAL A 566 17.67 -22.58 -4.04
N ILE A 567 17.53 -22.13 -5.29
CA ILE A 567 18.32 -22.55 -6.47
C ILE A 567 19.78 -22.17 -6.26
N ASN A 568 20.73 -23.04 -6.63
CA ASN A 568 22.16 -22.75 -6.52
C ASN A 568 22.55 -21.52 -7.38
N SER A 569 23.48 -20.69 -6.89
CA SER A 569 23.93 -19.48 -7.60
C SER A 569 24.38 -19.73 -9.04
N ASP A 570 25.20 -20.75 -9.30
CA ASP A 570 25.73 -21.00 -10.65
C ASP A 570 24.63 -21.46 -11.62
N GLU A 571 23.74 -22.32 -11.13
CA GLU A 571 22.54 -22.76 -11.85
C GLU A 571 21.63 -21.58 -12.16
N TYR A 572 21.35 -20.73 -11.16
CA TYR A 572 20.51 -19.56 -11.33
C TYR A 572 21.08 -18.58 -12.36
N GLN A 573 22.40 -18.33 -12.36
CA GLN A 573 23.06 -17.50 -13.37
C GLN A 573 22.96 -18.08 -14.78
N GLN A 574 22.85 -19.41 -14.94
CA GLN A 574 22.56 -20.01 -16.24
C GLN A 574 21.09 -19.81 -16.62
N MET A 575 20.16 -19.99 -15.68
CA MET A 575 18.72 -19.79 -15.89
C MET A 575 18.38 -18.35 -16.29
N VAL A 576 19.04 -17.35 -15.70
CA VAL A 576 18.85 -15.93 -16.06
C VAL A 576 19.16 -15.65 -17.54
N LYS A 577 20.07 -16.42 -18.15
CA LYS A 577 20.46 -16.29 -19.57
C LYS A 577 19.49 -16.98 -20.52
N GLN A 578 18.57 -17.80 -20.00
CA GLN A 578 17.54 -18.47 -20.79
C GLN A 578 16.40 -17.51 -21.13
N LYS A 579 15.57 -17.92 -22.08
CA LYS A 579 14.31 -17.24 -22.40
C LYS A 579 13.17 -17.92 -21.66
N TRP A 580 12.31 -17.12 -21.05
CA TRP A 580 11.12 -17.54 -20.33
C TRP A 580 9.91 -16.96 -21.09
N PHE A 581 9.01 -17.84 -21.54
CA PHE A 581 7.93 -17.53 -22.47
C PHE A 581 8.43 -16.83 -23.76
N ASN A 582 9.54 -17.32 -24.31
CA ASN A 582 10.27 -16.72 -25.44
C ASN A 582 10.81 -15.29 -25.21
N VAL A 583 10.78 -14.78 -23.98
CA VAL A 583 11.29 -13.45 -23.60
C VAL A 583 12.54 -13.59 -22.75
N THR A 584 13.56 -12.78 -23.01
CA THR A 584 14.77 -12.74 -22.17
C THR A 584 14.43 -12.14 -20.81
N THR A 585 15.00 -12.69 -19.74
CA THR A 585 14.86 -12.14 -18.38
C THR A 585 15.17 -10.64 -18.34
N ILE A 586 14.23 -9.84 -17.84
CA ILE A 586 14.43 -8.39 -17.75
C ILE A 586 15.15 -8.06 -16.44
N GLN A 587 16.42 -7.66 -16.57
CA GLN A 587 17.30 -7.44 -15.43
C GLN A 587 17.38 -5.97 -14.98
N GLN A 588 16.75 -5.04 -15.69
CA GLN A 588 16.79 -3.62 -15.36
C GLN A 588 15.38 -3.04 -15.30
N PHE A 589 15.08 -2.36 -14.20
CA PHE A 589 13.88 -1.55 -14.09
C PHE A 589 14.06 -0.21 -14.79
N THR A 590 13.15 0.11 -15.71
CA THR A 590 13.19 1.36 -16.50
C THR A 590 12.11 2.36 -16.12
N GLY A 591 11.32 2.07 -15.08
CA GLY A 591 10.20 2.89 -14.63
C GLY A 591 8.84 2.23 -14.86
N TYR A 592 7.81 2.79 -14.22
CA TYR A 592 6.42 2.33 -14.35
C TYR A 592 5.71 2.89 -15.59
N SER A 593 6.23 3.99 -16.13
CA SER A 593 5.66 4.73 -17.26
C SER A 593 5.91 4.01 -18.58
N SER A 594 4.85 3.55 -19.25
CA SER A 594 4.91 2.86 -20.54
C SER A 594 3.78 3.29 -21.48
N GLN A 595 4.06 3.37 -22.78
CA GLN A 595 3.04 3.61 -23.82
C GLN A 595 2.20 2.37 -24.13
N TYR A 596 2.67 1.18 -23.74
CA TYR A 596 2.08 -0.10 -24.17
C TYR A 596 1.23 -0.77 -23.09
N ILE A 597 1.53 -0.51 -21.81
CA ILE A 597 0.87 -1.12 -20.67
C ILE A 597 0.37 0.00 -19.77
N SER A 598 -0.95 -0.01 -19.53
CA SER A 598 -1.58 0.81 -18.50
C SER A 598 -2.03 -0.13 -17.39
N TYR A 599 -1.48 0.05 -16.20
CA TYR A 599 -1.81 -0.79 -15.05
C TYR A 599 -2.74 -0.08 -14.08
N PRO A 600 -3.57 -0.85 -13.34
CA PRO A 600 -4.45 -0.28 -12.34
C PRO A 600 -3.67 0.13 -11.09
N TYR A 601 -3.90 1.35 -10.63
CA TYR A 601 -3.47 1.85 -9.32
C TYR A 601 -4.62 2.50 -8.59
N TRP A 602 -4.54 2.50 -7.26
CA TRP A 602 -5.49 3.16 -6.40
C TRP A 602 -4.97 4.53 -6.00
N SER A 603 -5.86 5.51 -6.08
CA SER A 603 -5.63 6.89 -5.69
C SER A 603 -6.70 7.34 -4.71
N SER A 604 -6.29 7.94 -3.60
CA SER A 604 -7.20 8.46 -2.59
C SER A 604 -6.72 9.82 -2.08
N PRO A 605 -7.41 10.92 -2.46
CA PRO A 605 -7.15 12.22 -1.86
C PRO A 605 -7.27 12.21 -0.33
N ALA A 606 -8.14 11.35 0.23
CA ALA A 606 -8.29 11.20 1.67
C ALA A 606 -6.98 10.79 2.35
N ILE A 607 -6.21 9.87 1.77
CA ILE A 607 -4.88 9.49 2.28
C ILE A 607 -3.93 10.69 2.26
N THR A 608 -3.83 11.41 1.14
CA THR A 608 -2.95 12.59 1.05
C THR A 608 -3.30 13.63 2.10
N PHE A 609 -4.59 13.90 2.31
CA PHE A 609 -5.04 14.88 3.31
C PHE A 609 -4.79 14.40 4.73
N SER A 610 -5.17 13.17 5.08
CA SER A 610 -5.03 12.65 6.45
C SER A 610 -3.56 12.51 6.84
N MET A 611 -2.71 12.03 5.93
CA MET A 611 -1.27 11.92 6.19
C MET A 611 -0.58 13.29 6.20
N GLY A 612 -1.08 14.25 5.42
CA GLY A 612 -0.66 15.65 5.51
C GLY A 612 -1.02 16.27 6.87
N MET A 613 -2.20 15.95 7.41
CA MET A 613 -2.58 16.35 8.77
C MET A 613 -1.65 15.72 9.80
N SER A 614 -1.44 14.40 9.74
CA SER A 614 -0.51 13.70 10.65
C SER A 614 0.89 14.32 10.58
N LEU A 615 1.41 14.59 9.39
CA LEU A 615 2.71 15.25 9.20
C LEU A 615 2.79 16.62 9.90
N ILE A 616 1.81 17.49 9.65
CA ILE A 616 1.78 18.84 10.23
C ILE A 616 1.70 18.75 11.75
N SER A 617 0.87 17.84 12.28
CA SER A 617 0.75 17.59 13.71
C SER A 617 2.06 17.12 14.31
N LYS A 618 2.75 16.16 13.66
CA LYS A 618 4.06 15.67 14.08
C LYS A 618 5.07 16.79 14.10
N TYR A 619 5.19 17.56 13.01
CA TYR A 619 6.12 18.69 12.92
C TYR A 619 5.85 19.72 14.00
N GLN A 620 4.60 20.19 14.16
CA GLN A 620 4.23 21.17 15.20
C GLN A 620 4.51 20.69 16.62
N SER A 621 4.50 19.38 16.86
CA SER A 621 4.77 18.78 18.17
C SER A 621 6.26 18.68 18.52
N ILE A 622 7.17 18.97 17.60
CA ILE A 622 8.61 18.89 17.85
C ILE A 622 9.05 20.04 18.77
N GLU A 623 9.73 19.72 19.87
CA GLU A 623 10.32 20.72 20.76
C GLU A 623 11.42 21.52 20.03
N ASN A 624 11.40 22.85 20.20
CA ASN A 624 12.39 23.80 19.67
C ASN A 624 12.36 24.10 18.16
N ILE A 625 11.23 23.92 17.48
CA ILE A 625 11.04 24.60 16.18
C ILE A 625 10.80 26.09 16.46
N GLN A 626 11.83 26.91 16.26
CA GLN A 626 11.72 28.37 16.22
C GLN A 626 11.35 28.83 14.82
#